data_AF-A0A2V9LHB6-F1
#
_entry.id   AF-A0A2V9LHB6-F1
#
_cell.length_a   1.000
_cell.length_b   1.000
_cell.length_c   1.000
_cell.angle_alpha   90.00
_cell.angle_beta   90.00
_cell.angle_gamma   90.00
#
_symmetry.space_group_name_H-M   'P 1'
#
loop_
_entity.id
_entity.type
_entity.pdbx_description
1 polymer ?
#
loop_
_entity_poly.entity_id
_entity_poly.type
_entity_poly.pdbx_seq_one_letter_code
_entity_poly.pdbx_strand_id
1 'polypeptide(L)'
;TTPVDAFKQGDFSALLTGKQTGTDALGRPVMEGQVFNPASTRLVNGVPVRDPYAGNIIPAGDPLRSQVAARYIPLMARPNRPGLAFNVAGNPSGDQTWIADFRTILFRIDHQATDK
;
A
#
# COMPACT_ATOMS: atom_id res chain seq x y z
N THR A 1 1.19 4.26 7.50
CA THR A 1 0.42 3.02 7.27
C THR A 1 1.19 2.15 6.29
N THR A 2 1.12 0.83 6.39
CA THR A 2 1.80 -0.13 5.48
C THR A 2 0.87 -1.32 5.19
N PRO A 3 1.00 -2.04 4.06
CA PRO A 3 0.24 -3.27 3.85
C PRO A 3 0.53 -4.30 4.94
N VAL A 4 -0.52 -4.99 5.40
CA VAL A 4 -0.36 -6.13 6.31
C VAL A 4 0.33 -7.29 5.60
N ASP A 5 0.90 -8.22 6.38
CA ASP A 5 1.69 -9.33 5.81
C ASP A 5 0.86 -10.22 4.86
N ALA A 6 -0.44 -10.40 5.11
CA ALA A 6 -1.36 -11.06 4.19
C ALA A 6 -1.42 -10.37 2.80
N PHE A 7 -1.53 -9.03 2.78
CA PHE A 7 -1.61 -8.25 1.55
C PHE A 7 -0.32 -8.35 0.74
N LYS A 8 0.83 -8.41 1.42
CA LYS A 8 2.15 -8.63 0.80
C LYS A 8 2.23 -9.98 0.08
N GLN A 9 1.48 -10.98 0.55
CA GLN A 9 1.38 -12.30 -0.06
C GLN A 9 0.28 -12.37 -1.14
N GLY A 10 -0.57 -11.34 -1.26
CA GLY A 10 -1.67 -11.27 -2.21
C GLY A 10 -3.01 -11.74 -1.64
N ASP A 11 -3.09 -12.01 -0.34
CA ASP A 11 -4.34 -12.31 0.34
C ASP A 11 -5.02 -11.01 0.77
N PHE A 12 -6.13 -10.65 0.12
CA PHE A 12 -6.92 -9.46 0.43
C PHE A 12 -8.27 -9.82 1.08
N SER A 13 -8.43 -11.02 1.62
CA SER A 13 -9.68 -11.50 2.23
C SER A 13 -10.21 -10.54 3.30
N ALA A 14 -9.33 -9.88 4.04
CA ALA A 14 -9.69 -8.89 5.06
C ALA A 14 -10.39 -7.62 4.51
N LEU A 15 -10.40 -7.40 3.18
CA LEU A 15 -11.15 -6.32 2.55
C LEU A 15 -12.62 -6.68 2.26
N LEU A 16 -12.99 -7.97 2.29
CA LEU A 16 -14.36 -8.39 2.05
C LEU A 16 -15.24 -8.04 3.25
N THR A 17 -16.17 -7.10 3.08
CA THR A 17 -17.07 -6.64 4.16
C THR A 17 -18.38 -7.42 4.24
N GLY A 18 -18.67 -8.26 3.24
CA GLY A 18 -19.96 -8.96 3.10
C GLY A 18 -21.11 -8.08 2.58
N LYS A 19 -20.86 -6.78 2.35
CA LYS A 19 -21.82 -5.87 1.74
C LYS A 19 -21.80 -6.00 0.21
N GLN A 20 -22.96 -6.18 -0.39
CA GLN A 20 -23.11 -6.13 -1.85
C GLN A 20 -23.12 -4.67 -2.33
N THR A 21 -22.31 -4.35 -3.33
CA THR A 21 -22.25 -3.02 -3.97
C THR A 21 -23.00 -2.96 -5.29
N GLY A 22 -23.28 -4.12 -5.88
CA GLY A 22 -24.05 -4.21 -7.12
C GLY A 22 -24.16 -5.64 -7.61
N THR A 23 -24.53 -5.76 -8.88
CA THR A 23 -24.69 -7.03 -9.58
C THR A 23 -24.07 -6.90 -10.96
N ASP A 24 -23.32 -7.89 -11.41
CA ASP A 24 -22.73 -7.88 -12.74
C ASP A 24 -23.73 -8.30 -13.83
N ALA A 25 -23.30 -8.26 -15.11
CA ALA A 25 -24.14 -8.61 -16.25
C ALA A 25 -24.55 -10.10 -16.31
N LEU A 26 -23.95 -10.96 -15.47
CA LEU A 26 -24.31 -12.37 -15.30
C LEU A 26 -25.28 -12.58 -14.12
N GLY A 27 -25.71 -11.51 -13.45
CA GLY A 27 -26.58 -11.60 -12.28
C GLY A 27 -25.83 -11.98 -10.99
N ARG A 28 -24.50 -11.98 -10.97
CA ARG A 28 -23.71 -12.35 -9.78
C ARG A 28 -23.55 -11.13 -8.86
N PRO A 29 -23.63 -11.30 -7.53
CA PRO A 29 -23.39 -10.20 -6.61
C PRO A 29 -21.92 -9.76 -6.67
N VAL A 30 -21.70 -8.44 -6.70
CA VAL A 30 -20.39 -7.83 -6.55
C VAL A 30 -20.27 -7.33 -5.12
N MET A 31 -19.26 -7.82 -4.39
CA MET A 31 -19.06 -7.50 -2.98
C MET A 31 -18.09 -6.33 -2.82
N GLU A 32 -18.29 -5.53 -1.78
CA GLU A 32 -17.36 -4.48 -1.38
C GLU A 32 -16.00 -5.09 -1.01
N GLY A 33 -14.93 -4.56 -1.60
CA GLY A 33 -13.56 -5.06 -1.41
C GLY A 33 -13.18 -6.29 -2.25
N GLN A 34 -14.07 -6.77 -3.12
CA GLN A 34 -13.79 -7.92 -4.00
C GLN A 34 -12.80 -7.56 -5.13
N VAL A 35 -11.80 -8.42 -5.33
CA VAL A 35 -10.73 -8.28 -6.32
C VAL A 35 -11.01 -9.21 -7.51
N PHE A 36 -10.93 -8.65 -8.71
CA PHE A 36 -11.23 -9.34 -9.97
C PHE A 36 -9.98 -9.58 -10.79
N ASN A 37 -9.94 -10.73 -11.48
CA ASN A 37 -8.84 -11.07 -12.38
C ASN A 37 -8.98 -10.30 -13.72
N PRO A 38 -8.07 -9.38 -14.07
CA PRO A 38 -8.16 -8.65 -15.33
C PRO A 38 -8.11 -9.53 -16.59
N ALA A 39 -7.42 -10.68 -16.55
CA ALA A 39 -7.31 -11.60 -17.69
C ALA A 39 -8.61 -12.36 -17.99
N SER A 40 -9.58 -12.34 -17.06
CA SER A 40 -10.90 -12.97 -17.26
C SER A 40 -11.93 -12.08 -17.97
N THR A 41 -11.51 -10.87 -18.39
CA THR A 41 -12.42 -9.89 -19.00
C THR A 41 -13.05 -10.47 -20.26
N ARG A 42 -14.39 -10.52 -20.30
CA ARG A 42 -15.17 -10.91 -21.47
C ARG A 42 -16.43 -10.06 -21.59
N LEU A 43 -17.02 -9.98 -22.79
CA LEU A 43 -18.31 -9.33 -22.99
C LEU A 43 -19.45 -10.32 -22.76
N VAL A 44 -20.47 -9.88 -22.03
CA VAL A 44 -21.75 -10.57 -21.85
C VAL A 44 -22.84 -9.56 -22.23
N ASN A 45 -23.56 -9.82 -23.33
CA ASN A 45 -24.57 -8.90 -23.86
C ASN A 45 -24.04 -7.45 -24.08
N GLY A 46 -22.79 -7.32 -24.52
CA GLY A 46 -22.13 -6.02 -24.75
C GLY A 46 -21.57 -5.36 -23.48
N VAL A 47 -21.74 -5.96 -22.30
CA VAL A 47 -21.23 -5.45 -21.02
C VAL A 47 -19.97 -6.23 -20.60
N PRO A 48 -18.86 -5.56 -20.24
CA PRO A 48 -17.66 -6.25 -19.76
C PRO A 48 -17.88 -6.87 -18.37
N VAL A 49 -17.51 -8.13 -18.24
CA VAL A 49 -17.57 -8.93 -17.02
C VAL A 49 -16.20 -9.54 -16.73
N ARG A 50 -15.83 -9.62 -15.44
CA ARG A 50 -14.61 -10.27 -14.95
C ARG A 50 -14.99 -11.30 -13.89
N ASP A 51 -14.19 -12.35 -13.76
CA ASP A 51 -14.30 -13.32 -12.69
C ASP A 51 -13.47 -12.90 -11.47
N PRO A 52 -13.99 -13.10 -10.25
CA PRO A 52 -13.28 -12.75 -9.03
C PRO A 52 -12.14 -13.73 -8.74
N TYR A 53 -11.12 -13.29 -8.02
CA TYR A 53 -10.17 -14.20 -7.39
C TYR A 53 -10.85 -14.98 -6.26
N ALA A 54 -10.67 -16.30 -6.23
CA ALA A 54 -11.18 -17.14 -5.16
C ALA A 54 -10.62 -16.68 -3.79
N GLY A 55 -11.50 -16.51 -2.81
CA GLY A 55 -11.12 -16.06 -1.46
C GLY A 55 -10.53 -14.64 -1.39
N ASN A 56 -10.60 -13.85 -2.47
CA ASN A 56 -9.91 -12.57 -2.60
C ASN A 56 -8.37 -12.69 -2.55
N ILE A 57 -7.83 -13.83 -2.99
CA ILE A 57 -6.40 -14.13 -2.95
C ILE A 57 -5.83 -14.18 -4.37
N ILE A 58 -4.82 -13.35 -4.66
CA ILE A 58 -4.07 -13.39 -5.91
C ILE A 58 -2.92 -14.41 -5.77
N PRO A 59 -2.98 -15.57 -6.44
CA PRO A 59 -1.99 -16.64 -6.28
C PRO A 59 -0.57 -16.18 -6.58
N ALA A 60 0.43 -16.70 -5.86
CA ALA A 60 1.83 -16.30 -6.05
C ALA A 60 2.34 -16.52 -7.50
N GLY A 61 1.83 -17.56 -8.18
CA GLY A 61 2.14 -17.89 -9.57
C GLY A 61 1.25 -17.21 -10.61
N ASP A 62 0.41 -16.26 -10.21
CA ASP A 62 -0.44 -15.54 -11.16
C ASP A 62 0.42 -14.74 -12.16
N PRO A 63 0.21 -14.91 -13.48
CA PRO A 63 1.04 -14.28 -14.50
C PRO A 63 0.93 -12.75 -14.53
N LEU A 64 -0.11 -12.17 -13.93
CA LEU A 64 -0.30 -10.73 -13.83
C LEU A 64 0.38 -10.12 -12.60
N ARG A 65 1.01 -10.92 -11.72
CA ARG A 65 1.80 -10.39 -10.61
C ARG A 65 3.08 -9.74 -11.11
N SER A 66 3.24 -8.47 -10.79
CA SER A 66 4.44 -7.71 -11.15
C SER A 66 5.69 -8.28 -10.47
N GLN A 67 6.67 -8.67 -11.28
CA GLN A 67 7.99 -9.08 -10.80
C GLN A 67 8.73 -7.93 -10.11
N VAL A 68 8.51 -6.70 -10.58
CA VAL A 68 9.07 -5.49 -9.98
C VAL A 68 8.49 -5.30 -8.59
N ALA A 69 7.17 -5.36 -8.44
CA ALA A 69 6.50 -5.26 -7.14
C ALA A 69 7.00 -6.34 -6.16
N ALA A 70 7.21 -7.57 -6.64
CA ALA A 70 7.75 -8.66 -5.82
C ALA A 70 9.15 -8.36 -5.22
N ARG A 71 9.94 -7.47 -5.84
CA ARG A 71 11.23 -7.01 -5.29
C ARG A 71 11.08 -5.88 -4.27
N TYR A 72 10.05 -5.03 -4.41
CA TYR A 72 9.81 -3.91 -3.50
C TYR A 72 9.03 -4.30 -2.25
N ILE A 73 8.08 -5.24 -2.33
CA ILE A 73 7.24 -5.67 -1.21
C ILE A 73 8.07 -6.04 0.05
N PRO A 74 9.19 -6.80 -0.05
CA PRO A 74 10.03 -7.11 1.11
C PRO A 74 10.70 -5.90 1.76
N LEU A 75 10.90 -4.80 1.01
CA LEU A 75 11.51 -3.56 1.50
C LEU A 75 10.50 -2.68 2.26
N MET A 76 9.20 -2.98 2.15
CA MET A 76 8.17 -2.22 2.86
C MET A 76 8.20 -2.52 4.36
N ALA A 77 8.10 -1.47 5.17
CA ALA A 77 7.95 -1.60 6.61
C ALA A 77 6.87 -2.63 6.98
N ARG A 78 7.12 -3.45 8.00
CA ARG A 78 6.11 -4.37 8.54
C ARG A 78 5.16 -3.61 9.47
N PRO A 79 3.87 -3.98 9.50
CA PRO A 79 2.96 -3.42 10.50
C PRO A 79 3.45 -3.83 11.90
N ASN A 80 3.38 -2.90 12.86
CA ASN A 80 3.72 -3.14 14.27
C ASN A 80 2.54 -2.84 15.20
N ARG A 81 1.36 -2.56 14.63
CA ARG A 81 0.09 -2.35 15.31
C ARG A 81 -1.00 -3.14 14.58
N PRO A 82 -2.06 -3.59 15.27
CA PRO A 82 -3.17 -4.27 14.63
C PRO A 82 -3.95 -3.35 13.67
N GLY A 83 -4.69 -3.95 12.74
CA GLY A 83 -5.56 -3.25 11.81
C GLY A 83 -4.97 -3.06 10.40
N LEU A 84 -5.84 -2.70 9.47
CA LEU A 84 -5.50 -2.46 8.06
C LEU A 84 -5.01 -1.02 7.79
N ALA A 85 -5.27 -0.11 8.73
CA ALA A 85 -4.89 1.30 8.67
C ALA A 85 -4.23 1.73 9.99
N PHE A 86 -3.45 2.80 9.95
CA PHE A 86 -2.73 3.34 11.13
C PHE A 86 -1.85 2.28 11.84
N ASN A 87 -1.42 1.27 11.10
CA ASN A 87 -0.79 0.04 11.59
C ASN A 87 0.75 0.09 11.67
N VAL A 88 1.32 1.29 11.47
CA VAL A 88 2.74 1.57 11.70
C VAL A 88 2.78 2.68 12.73
N ALA A 89 3.47 2.44 13.85
CA ALA A 89 3.81 3.49 14.78
C ALA A 89 4.60 4.56 14.02
N GLY A 90 4.03 5.77 13.91
CA GLY A 90 4.87 6.94 13.67
C GLY A 90 5.91 7.00 14.79
N ASN A 91 7.12 7.47 14.49
CA ASN A 91 8.09 7.79 15.52
C ASN A 91 7.38 8.70 16.54
N PRO A 92 7.16 8.26 17.81
CA PRO A 92 6.47 9.09 18.80
C PRO A 92 7.29 10.34 19.14
N SER A 93 8.59 10.30 18.85
CA SER A 93 9.41 11.47 18.68
C SER A 93 9.11 12.04 17.29
N GLY A 94 8.41 13.17 17.22
CA GLY A 94 8.43 14.02 16.01
C GLY A 94 9.84 14.49 15.62
N ASP A 95 10.87 14.06 16.35
CA ASP A 95 12.25 14.07 15.93
C ASP A 95 12.43 13.04 14.80
N GLN A 96 12.08 13.47 13.59
CA GLN A 96 13.00 13.27 12.49
C GLN A 96 14.29 13.93 12.96
N THR A 97 15.12 13.21 13.71
CA THR A 97 16.51 13.61 13.85
C THR A 97 17.01 13.46 12.42
N TRP A 98 16.94 14.56 11.67
CA TRP A 98 17.95 14.87 10.70
C TRP A 98 19.21 14.59 11.50
N ILE A 99 19.84 13.43 11.29
CA ILE A 99 21.24 13.29 11.63
C ILE A 99 21.84 14.37 10.76
N ALA A 100 22.03 15.53 11.35
CA ALA A 100 22.67 16.61 10.68
C ALA A 100 24.10 16.14 10.55
N ASP A 101 24.39 15.51 9.41
CA ASP A 101 25.74 15.23 8.96
C ASP A 101 26.32 16.58 8.52
N PHE A 102 26.48 17.48 9.50
CA PHE A 102 27.09 18.78 9.31
C PHE A 102 28.56 18.53 8.97
N ARG A 103 28.85 18.27 7.70
CA ARG A 103 30.22 18.28 7.15
C ARG A 103 30.78 19.70 7.07
N THR A 104 29.97 20.70 7.43
CA THR A 104 30.27 22.11 7.33
C THR A 104 30.06 22.77 8.69
N ILE A 105 31.15 23.26 9.28
CA ILE A 105 31.10 24.17 10.41
C ILE A 105 31.13 25.58 9.84
N LEU A 106 30.06 26.36 10.06
CA LEU A 106 30.02 27.77 9.72
C LEU A 106 30.12 28.58 11.01
N PHE A 107 31.11 29.46 11.10
CA PHE A 107 31.12 30.51 12.11
C PHE A 107 31.12 31.88 11.41
N ARG A 108 30.43 32.84 12.02
CA ARG A 108 30.44 34.24 11.63
C ARG A 108 31.08 35.05 12.76
N ILE A 109 32.00 35.93 12.40
CA ILE A 109 32.57 36.92 13.30
C ILE A 109 32.12 38.29 12.80
N ASP A 110 31.31 38.96 13.60
CA ASP A 110 31.00 40.38 13.42
C ASP A 110 31.94 41.19 14.32
N HIS A 111 32.57 42.23 13.78
CA HIS A 111 33.36 43.17 14.54
C HIS A 111 32.77 44.58 14.41
N GLN A 112 32.83 45.35 15.49
CA GLN A 112 32.70 46.79 15.44
C GLN A 112 33.94 47.40 16.10
N ALA A 113 34.64 48.26 15.36
CA ALA A 113 35.75 49.03 15.88
C ALA A 113 35.27 50.44 16.21
N THR A 114 35.74 50.97 17.33
CA THR A 114 35.59 52.39 17.69
C THR A 114 36.94 52.92 18.13
N ASP A 115 37.29 54.07 17.59
CA ASP A 115 38.48 54.87 17.86
C ASP A 115 38.34 55.66 19.18
N LYS A 116 39.49 55.99 19.79
CA LYS A 116 39.55 56.74 21.06
C LYS A 116 39.59 58.24 20.84
#